data_AF-A0A7I7XKR2-F1
#
_entry.id   AF-A0A7I7XKR2-F1
#
_cell.length_a   1.000
_cell.length_b   1.000
_cell.length_c   1.000
_cell.angle_alpha   90.00
_cell.angle_beta   90.00
_cell.angle_gamma   90.00
#
_symmetry.space_group_name_H-M   'P 1'
#
loop_
_entity.id
_entity.type
_entity.pdbx_description
1 polymer ?
#
loop_
_entity_poly.entity_id
_entity_poly.type
_entity_poly.pdbx_seq_one_letter_code
_entity_poly.pdbx_strand_id
1 'polypeptide(L)'
;MKQHHHHGRSGGWHQSQQPDASDAPDWIAGRLPDGWFAGDPTVVVDREEITVIGRLPEPEGEQSDARASGRAARFREETRSERMRIADEAERRYGRKVAWGVEVGPTEDPERILFTHIAVPVMTRLRQPERQVLDTLVDAGVARSRSDALVWSVRLVGQHTDEWLAKLREAMAKVDDVRAEGPGV
;
A
#
# COMPACT_ATOMS: atom_id res chain seq x y z
N MET A 1 -4.92 -18.05 -49.27
CA MET A 1 -5.39 -17.64 -47.93
C MET A 1 -4.18 -17.56 -47.01
N LYS A 2 -3.72 -16.36 -46.64
CA LYS A 2 -2.57 -16.17 -45.74
C LYS A 2 -3.13 -15.96 -44.33
N GLN A 3 -2.87 -16.91 -43.44
CA GLN A 3 -3.20 -16.78 -42.02
C GLN A 3 -2.18 -15.83 -41.38
N HIS A 4 -2.66 -14.66 -40.97
CA HIS A 4 -1.87 -13.72 -40.16
C HIS A 4 -1.98 -14.16 -38.70
N HIS A 5 -0.93 -14.82 -38.20
CA HIS A 5 -0.77 -15.03 -36.77
C HIS A 5 -0.49 -13.68 -36.09
N HIS A 6 -1.52 -13.09 -35.50
CA HIS A 6 -1.38 -11.95 -34.60
C HIS A 6 -0.54 -12.38 -33.40
N HIS A 7 0.75 -12.05 -33.44
CA HIS A 7 1.60 -12.05 -32.25
C HIS A 7 1.16 -10.88 -31.39
N GLY A 8 0.28 -11.16 -30.41
CA GLY A 8 -0.03 -10.25 -29.33
C GLY A 8 1.27 -9.88 -28.62
N ARG A 9 1.66 -8.62 -28.77
CA ARG A 9 2.90 -8.07 -28.23
C ARG A 9 2.72 -7.89 -26.72
N SER A 10 3.11 -8.89 -25.95
CA SER A 10 3.21 -8.80 -24.48
C SER A 10 4.38 -7.87 -24.10
N GLY A 11 4.12 -6.59 -23.85
CA GLY A 11 5.00 -5.79 -22.98
C GLY A 11 4.66 -6.17 -21.54
N GLY A 12 5.52 -6.82 -20.74
CA GLY A 12 6.85 -6.37 -20.34
C GLY A 12 6.66 -5.11 -19.50
N TRP A 13 6.45 -5.16 -18.18
CA TRP A 13 7.38 -5.65 -17.16
C TRP A 13 6.67 -6.41 -16.03
N HIS A 14 6.96 -7.71 -15.93
CA HIS A 14 6.88 -8.50 -14.70
C HIS A 14 5.55 -8.40 -13.93
N GLN A 15 4.35 -8.49 -14.50
CA GLN A 15 3.18 -8.85 -13.66
C GLN A 15 3.58 -10.12 -12.90
N SER A 16 3.84 -9.99 -11.61
CA SER A 16 4.15 -11.13 -10.76
C SER A 16 2.98 -12.08 -10.96
N GLN A 17 3.27 -13.37 -11.10
CA GLN A 17 2.27 -14.46 -11.11
C GLN A 17 1.55 -14.58 -9.77
N GLN A 18 1.41 -13.48 -9.05
CA GLN A 18 0.69 -13.46 -7.80
C GLN A 18 -0.79 -13.69 -8.10
N PRO A 19 -1.44 -14.53 -7.29
CA PRO A 19 -2.88 -14.69 -7.35
C PRO A 19 -3.58 -13.33 -7.27
N ASP A 20 -4.77 -13.29 -7.86
CA ASP A 20 -5.69 -12.17 -7.67
C ASP A 20 -5.99 -11.99 -6.18
N ALA A 21 -6.07 -10.73 -5.76
CA ALA A 21 -6.22 -10.33 -4.37
C ALA A 21 -7.31 -9.24 -4.22
N SER A 22 -8.18 -9.09 -5.21
CA SER A 22 -9.29 -8.13 -5.14
C SER A 22 -10.28 -8.44 -4.01
N ASP A 23 -10.41 -9.71 -3.61
CA ASP A 23 -11.25 -10.17 -2.50
C ASP A 23 -10.54 -10.15 -1.14
N ALA A 24 -9.27 -9.71 -1.08
CA ALA A 24 -8.51 -9.68 0.15
C ALA A 24 -9.18 -8.86 1.28
N PRO A 25 -9.80 -7.69 1.03
CA PRO A 25 -10.50 -6.94 2.08
C PRO A 25 -11.58 -7.77 2.78
N ASP A 26 -12.49 -8.37 2.03
CA ASP A 26 -13.62 -9.17 2.58
C ASP A 26 -13.12 -10.44 3.25
N TRP A 27 -12.14 -11.11 2.64
CA TRP A 27 -11.56 -12.33 3.16
C TRP A 27 -10.82 -12.12 4.49
N ILE A 28 -10.14 -10.98 4.63
CA ILE A 28 -9.44 -10.60 5.86
C ILE A 28 -10.47 -10.20 6.92
N ALA A 29 -11.44 -9.36 6.58
CA ALA A 29 -12.51 -8.94 7.50
C ALA A 29 -13.21 -10.16 8.13
N GLY A 30 -13.56 -11.17 7.32
CA GLY A 30 -14.18 -12.41 7.81
C GLY A 30 -13.29 -13.31 8.68
N ARG A 31 -12.00 -13.01 8.84
CA ARG A 31 -11.05 -13.74 9.70
C ARG A 31 -10.65 -13.00 10.96
N LEU A 32 -10.92 -11.70 11.02
CA LEU A 32 -10.52 -10.92 12.18
C LEU A 32 -11.41 -11.29 13.37
N PRO A 33 -10.83 -11.54 14.55
CA PRO A 33 -11.61 -11.73 15.76
C PRO A 33 -12.44 -10.49 16.08
N ASP A 34 -13.67 -10.74 16.56
CA ASP A 34 -14.56 -9.68 17.02
C ASP A 34 -13.89 -8.82 18.10
N GLY A 35 -14.13 -7.51 18.05
CA GLY A 35 -13.67 -6.56 19.06
C GLY A 35 -12.22 -6.09 18.92
N TRP A 36 -11.46 -6.56 17.91
CA TRP A 36 -10.14 -5.98 17.61
C TRP A 36 -10.23 -4.52 17.19
N PHE A 37 -11.19 -4.20 16.32
CA PHE A 37 -11.32 -2.91 15.68
C PHE A 37 -12.72 -2.35 15.81
N ALA A 38 -12.81 -1.02 15.78
CA ALA A 38 -14.06 -0.29 15.60
C ALA A 38 -14.43 -0.30 14.11
N GLY A 39 -15.19 -1.31 13.70
CA GLY A 39 -15.60 -1.52 12.30
C GLY A 39 -14.56 -2.30 11.48
N ASP A 40 -14.79 -2.34 10.17
CA ASP A 40 -13.93 -3.07 9.25
C ASP A 40 -12.55 -2.40 9.11
N PRO A 41 -11.47 -3.18 8.96
CA PRO A 41 -10.15 -2.63 8.70
C PRO A 41 -10.09 -2.01 7.30
N THR A 42 -9.23 -1.01 7.16
CA THR A 42 -8.73 -0.63 5.84
C THR A 42 -7.72 -1.67 5.36
N VAL A 43 -7.97 -2.26 4.20
CA VAL A 43 -7.04 -3.20 3.55
C VAL A 43 -6.56 -2.59 2.24
N VAL A 44 -5.25 -2.34 2.14
CA VAL A 44 -4.61 -1.84 0.93
C VAL A 44 -3.78 -2.96 0.32
N VAL A 45 -3.94 -3.21 -0.97
CA VAL A 45 -3.19 -4.24 -1.69
C VAL A 45 -2.34 -3.56 -2.76
N ASP A 46 -1.05 -3.82 -2.72
CA ASP A 46 -0.16 -3.51 -3.84
C ASP A 46 0.42 -4.80 -4.44
N ARG A 47 1.53 -4.67 -5.15
CA ARG A 47 2.19 -5.77 -5.84
C ARG A 47 3.06 -6.62 -4.89
N GLU A 48 3.51 -6.10 -3.77
CA GLU A 48 4.43 -6.80 -2.87
C GLU A 48 3.78 -7.10 -1.50
N GLU A 49 2.83 -6.28 -1.08
CA GLU A 49 2.28 -6.26 0.27
C GLU A 49 0.75 -6.10 0.28
N ILE A 50 0.12 -6.72 1.28
CA ILE A 50 -1.23 -6.43 1.74
C ILE A 50 -1.10 -5.76 3.10
N THR A 51 -1.59 -4.53 3.23
CA THR A 51 -1.50 -3.75 4.47
C THR A 51 -2.87 -3.67 5.12
N VAL A 52 -2.99 -4.26 6.32
CA VAL A 52 -4.24 -4.28 7.11
C VAL A 52 -4.13 -3.29 8.26
N ILE A 53 -5.06 -2.33 8.30
CA ILE A 53 -5.05 -1.25 9.29
C ILE A 53 -6.42 -1.12 9.89
N GLY A 54 -6.53 -1.45 11.17
CA GLY A 54 -7.79 -1.37 11.90
C GLY A 54 -7.79 -0.23 12.91
N ARG A 55 -8.94 0.43 13.06
CA ARG A 55 -9.13 1.46 14.06
C ARG A 55 -9.29 0.82 15.43
N LEU A 56 -8.43 1.16 16.40
CA LEU A 56 -8.65 0.66 17.77
C LEU A 56 -9.90 1.31 18.37
N PRO A 57 -10.71 0.57 19.15
CA PRO A 57 -11.84 1.14 19.88
C PRO A 57 -11.42 2.36 20.71
N GLU A 58 -12.28 3.38 20.69
CA GLU A 58 -12.04 4.59 21.48
C GLU A 58 -12.03 4.24 22.98
N PRO A 59 -11.06 4.77 23.75
CA PRO A 59 -11.04 4.56 25.18
C PRO A 59 -12.15 5.36 25.85
N GLU A 60 -12.53 4.94 27.04
CA GLU A 60 -13.35 5.77 27.91
C GLU A 60 -12.54 6.98 28.42
N GLY A 61 -12.99 8.18 28.07
CA GLY A 61 -12.43 9.45 28.55
C GLY A 61 -11.30 10.04 27.69
N GLU A 62 -10.71 11.14 28.20
CA GLU A 62 -9.65 11.85 27.48
C GLU A 62 -8.40 10.98 27.25
N GLN A 63 -7.93 11.01 26.01
CA GLN A 63 -6.79 10.26 25.54
C GLN A 63 -5.63 11.20 25.29
N SER A 64 -4.52 10.97 26.00
CA SER A 64 -3.23 11.56 25.64
C SER A 64 -2.49 10.68 24.64
N ASP A 65 -1.56 11.26 23.89
CA ASP A 65 -0.71 10.55 22.91
C ASP A 65 0.05 9.38 23.55
N ALA A 66 0.52 9.57 24.78
CA ALA A 66 1.19 8.51 25.55
C ALA A 66 0.26 7.31 25.81
N ARG A 67 -1.03 7.56 26.11
CA ARG A 67 -2.02 6.49 26.27
C ARG A 67 -2.33 5.82 24.93
N ALA A 68 -2.44 6.60 23.84
CA ALA A 68 -2.68 6.10 22.50
C ALA A 68 -1.56 5.13 22.06
N SER A 69 -0.30 5.57 22.18
CA SER A 69 0.89 4.78 21.89
C SER A 69 0.97 3.50 22.74
N GLY A 70 0.68 3.60 24.04
CA GLY A 70 0.63 2.44 24.94
C GLY A 70 -0.43 1.42 24.55
N ARG A 71 -1.63 1.85 24.11
CA ARG A 71 -2.66 0.93 23.60
C ARG A 71 -2.24 0.26 22.30
N ALA A 72 -1.66 1.01 21.36
CA ALA A 72 -1.16 0.45 20.11
C ALA A 72 -0.07 -0.60 20.36
N ALA A 73 0.87 -0.32 21.26
CA ALA A 73 1.92 -1.26 21.66
C ALA A 73 1.36 -2.52 22.35
N ARG A 74 0.42 -2.36 23.28
CA ARG A 74 -0.25 -3.49 23.93
C ARG A 74 -1.00 -4.36 22.92
N PHE A 75 -1.81 -3.76 22.06
CA PHE A 75 -2.52 -4.49 21.00
C PHE A 75 -1.55 -5.23 20.08
N ARG A 76 -0.44 -4.57 19.69
CA ARG A 76 0.59 -5.18 18.85
C ARG A 76 1.09 -6.48 19.45
N GLU A 77 1.40 -6.51 20.74
CA GLU A 77 1.95 -7.71 21.38
C GLU A 77 0.87 -8.77 21.67
N GLU A 78 -0.29 -8.37 22.20
CA GLU A 78 -1.37 -9.30 22.58
C GLU A 78 -1.95 -10.04 21.38
N THR A 79 -2.10 -9.38 20.22
CA THR A 79 -2.70 -10.02 19.03
C THR A 79 -1.68 -10.59 18.04
N ARG A 80 -0.38 -10.58 18.40
CA ARG A 80 0.72 -10.99 17.50
C ARG A 80 0.51 -12.37 16.89
N SER A 81 0.29 -13.40 17.70
CA SER A 81 0.19 -14.78 17.23
C SER A 81 -0.96 -15.00 16.25
N GLU A 82 -2.09 -14.33 16.49
CA GLU A 82 -3.27 -14.44 15.64
C GLU A 82 -3.10 -13.67 14.33
N ARG A 83 -2.54 -12.45 14.39
CA ARG A 83 -2.16 -11.69 13.18
C ARG A 83 -1.19 -12.47 12.30
N MET A 84 -0.21 -13.16 12.90
CA MET A 84 0.72 -14.01 12.14
C MET A 84 0.01 -15.19 11.48
N ARG A 85 -0.94 -15.84 12.16
CA ARG A 85 -1.73 -16.94 11.58
C ARG A 85 -2.55 -16.48 10.37
N ILE A 86 -3.24 -15.34 10.49
CA ILE A 86 -4.01 -14.73 9.40
C ILE A 86 -3.08 -14.33 8.26
N ALA A 87 -1.93 -13.73 8.57
CA ALA A 87 -0.92 -13.34 7.59
C ALA A 87 -0.39 -14.54 6.80
N ASP A 88 -0.09 -15.66 7.46
CA ASP A 88 0.41 -16.87 6.81
C ASP A 88 -0.65 -17.48 5.87
N GLU A 89 -1.92 -17.46 6.26
CA GLU A 89 -3.03 -17.89 5.40
C GLU A 89 -3.21 -16.97 4.19
N ALA A 90 -3.17 -15.66 4.41
CA ALA A 90 -3.28 -14.66 3.36
C ALA A 90 -2.10 -14.75 2.38
N GLU A 91 -0.88 -14.93 2.90
CA GLU A 91 0.32 -15.08 2.07
C GLU A 91 0.23 -16.33 1.19
N ARG A 92 -0.22 -17.47 1.73
CA ARG A 92 -0.47 -18.68 0.93
C ARG A 92 -1.52 -18.47 -0.15
N ARG A 93 -2.53 -17.65 0.11
CA ARG A 93 -3.64 -17.38 -0.81
C ARG A 93 -3.27 -16.36 -1.90
N TYR A 94 -2.61 -15.27 -1.52
CA TYR A 94 -2.42 -14.09 -2.36
C TYR A 94 -0.97 -13.89 -2.82
N GLY A 95 -0.02 -14.66 -2.31
CA GLY A 95 1.39 -14.58 -2.69
C GLY A 95 2.07 -13.25 -2.31
N ARG A 96 1.52 -12.54 -1.32
CA ARG A 96 1.98 -11.23 -0.84
C ARG A 96 2.24 -11.29 0.66
N LYS A 97 3.21 -10.51 1.12
CA LYS A 97 3.43 -10.33 2.57
C LYS A 97 2.29 -9.53 3.17
N VAL A 98 1.95 -9.79 4.43
CA VAL A 98 0.94 -9.02 5.15
C VAL A 98 1.59 -8.10 6.17
N ALA A 99 1.36 -6.81 6.01
CA ALA A 99 1.64 -5.79 7.00
C ALA A 99 0.43 -5.54 7.89
N TRP A 100 0.72 -5.12 9.12
CA TRP A 100 -0.29 -4.79 10.11
C TRP A 100 -0.03 -3.42 10.68
N GLY A 101 -1.10 -2.66 10.90
CA GLY A 101 -1.08 -1.42 11.64
C GLY A 101 -2.40 -1.16 12.32
N VAL A 102 -2.44 -0.05 13.06
CA VAL A 102 -3.63 0.44 13.73
C VAL A 102 -3.77 1.93 13.57
N GLU A 103 -5.00 2.41 13.71
CA GLU A 103 -5.32 3.82 13.85
C GLU A 103 -5.78 4.12 15.28
N VAL A 104 -5.23 5.20 15.86
CA VAL A 104 -5.56 5.71 17.20
C VAL A 104 -5.86 7.20 17.13
N GLY A 105 -6.47 7.76 18.17
CA GLY A 105 -6.87 9.18 18.18
C GLY A 105 -8.27 9.44 17.58
N PRO A 106 -8.62 10.72 17.36
CA PRO A 106 -9.94 11.13 16.90
C PRO A 106 -10.26 10.68 15.48
N THR A 107 -11.54 10.66 15.11
CA THR A 107 -11.97 10.18 13.79
C THR A 107 -11.58 11.11 12.65
N GLU A 108 -11.49 12.40 12.93
CA GLU A 108 -11.17 13.44 11.95
C GLU A 108 -9.67 13.46 11.59
N ASP A 109 -8.80 13.07 12.53
CA ASP A 109 -7.34 13.04 12.34
C ASP A 109 -6.71 11.86 13.12
N PRO A 110 -6.87 10.63 12.63
CA PRO A 110 -6.31 9.46 13.29
C PRO A 110 -4.80 9.34 13.05
N GLU A 111 -4.05 9.00 14.09
CA GLU A 111 -2.65 8.60 13.97
C GLU A 111 -2.56 7.13 13.53
N ARG A 112 -1.92 6.90 12.39
CA ARG A 112 -1.68 5.55 11.84
C ARG A 112 -0.31 5.04 12.28
N ILE A 113 -0.31 3.89 12.96
CA ILE A 113 0.90 3.23 13.48
C ILE A 113 1.05 1.86 12.81
N LEU A 114 2.05 1.71 11.95
CA LEU A 114 2.40 0.42 11.33
C LEU A 114 3.32 -0.38 12.25
N PHE A 115 3.00 -1.66 12.46
CA PHE A 115 3.80 -2.58 13.30
C PHE A 115 4.96 -3.21 12.53
N THR A 116 4.66 -3.68 11.32
CA THR A 116 5.60 -4.32 10.39
C THR A 116 5.13 -4.02 8.98
N HIS A 117 6.02 -3.46 8.16
CA HIS A 117 5.82 -3.22 6.73
C HIS A 117 7.14 -3.46 6.01
N ILE A 118 7.08 -3.95 4.77
CA ILE A 118 8.27 -4.26 4.01
C ILE A 118 8.82 -3.01 3.33
N ALA A 119 10.16 -2.89 3.32
CA ALA A 119 10.84 -1.95 2.45
C ALA A 119 11.40 -2.73 1.27
N VAL A 120 10.77 -2.62 0.10
CA VAL A 120 11.22 -3.30 -1.12
C VAL A 120 12.15 -2.38 -1.91
N PRO A 121 13.38 -2.81 -2.24
CA PRO A 121 14.27 -2.02 -3.05
C PRO A 121 13.73 -1.89 -4.47
N VAL A 122 13.73 -0.67 -5.01
CA VAL A 122 13.40 -0.39 -6.41
C VAL A 122 14.65 -0.06 -7.20
N MET A 123 14.85 -0.73 -8.33
CA MET A 123 15.99 -0.49 -9.22
C MET A 123 15.55 0.32 -10.44
N THR A 124 16.10 1.53 -10.59
CA THR A 124 15.76 2.43 -11.71
C THR A 124 16.99 2.77 -12.54
N ARG A 125 16.86 2.72 -13.87
CA ARG A 125 17.89 3.20 -14.79
C ARG A 125 17.72 4.71 -15.02
N LEU A 126 18.60 5.51 -14.41
CA LEU A 126 18.61 6.97 -14.58
C LEU A 126 19.65 7.39 -15.63
N ARG A 127 19.27 8.30 -16.53
CA ARG A 127 20.20 8.95 -17.45
C ARG A 127 20.94 10.07 -16.72
N GLN A 128 21.87 10.70 -17.41
CA GLN A 128 22.70 11.74 -16.81
C GLN A 128 21.88 12.92 -16.24
N PRO A 129 20.84 13.45 -16.94
CA PRO A 129 20.08 14.58 -16.40
C PRO A 129 19.37 14.25 -15.08
N GLU A 130 18.77 13.07 -14.95
CA GLU A 130 18.11 12.70 -13.69
C GLU A 130 19.14 12.49 -12.57
N ARG A 131 20.33 11.93 -12.90
CA ARG A 131 21.41 11.81 -11.91
C ARG A 131 21.93 13.17 -11.42
N GLN A 132 21.98 14.18 -12.28
CA GLN A 132 22.38 15.54 -11.89
C GLN A 132 21.39 16.19 -10.90
N VAL A 133 20.10 15.91 -11.04
CA VAL A 133 19.09 16.35 -10.05
C VAL A 133 19.37 15.70 -8.70
N LEU A 134 19.64 14.39 -8.67
CA LEU A 134 19.97 13.70 -7.42
C LEU A 134 21.28 14.21 -6.79
N ASP A 135 22.29 14.50 -7.60
CA ASP A 135 23.56 15.09 -7.14
C ASP A 135 23.32 16.45 -6.48
N THR A 136 22.47 17.29 -7.09
CA THR A 136 22.10 18.59 -6.53
C THR A 136 21.46 18.46 -5.14
N LEU A 137 20.59 17.46 -4.94
CA LEU A 137 19.96 17.21 -3.63
C LEU A 137 20.96 16.75 -2.57
N VAL A 138 21.96 15.97 -2.97
CA VAL A 138 23.03 15.54 -2.06
C VAL A 138 23.96 16.70 -1.72
N ASP A 139 24.41 17.47 -2.72
CA ASP A 139 25.31 18.61 -2.55
C ASP A 139 24.68 19.72 -1.69
N ALA A 140 23.36 19.91 -1.80
CA ALA A 140 22.60 20.84 -0.96
C ALA A 140 22.36 20.35 0.49
N GLY A 141 22.78 19.12 0.82
CA GLY A 141 22.57 18.52 2.15
C GLY A 141 21.14 18.07 2.42
N VAL A 142 20.26 18.07 1.41
CA VAL A 142 18.86 17.59 1.52
C VAL A 142 18.83 16.06 1.71
N ALA A 143 19.79 15.35 1.12
CA ALA A 143 19.90 13.90 1.19
C ALA A 143 21.32 13.42 1.47
N ARG A 144 21.46 12.29 2.18
CA ARG A 144 22.78 11.73 2.53
C ARG A 144 23.41 10.87 1.43
N SER A 145 22.62 10.48 0.43
CA SER A 145 23.05 9.67 -0.72
C SER A 145 22.07 9.84 -1.88
N ARG A 146 22.43 9.41 -3.09
CA ARG A 146 21.52 9.42 -4.25
C ARG A 146 20.26 8.57 -4.03
N SER A 147 20.36 7.46 -3.29
CA SER A 147 19.19 6.63 -2.95
C SER A 147 18.27 7.37 -1.97
N ASP A 148 18.83 8.04 -0.97
CA ASP A 148 18.09 8.90 -0.03
C ASP A 148 17.42 10.08 -0.76
N ALA A 149 18.09 10.64 -1.77
CA ALA A 149 17.54 11.70 -2.64
C ALA A 149 16.35 11.21 -3.47
N LEU A 150 16.37 9.95 -3.93
CA LEU A 150 15.21 9.33 -4.60
C LEU A 150 14.04 9.16 -3.63
N VAL A 151 14.27 8.71 -2.40
CA VAL A 151 13.22 8.61 -1.38
C VAL A 151 12.60 9.99 -1.10
N TRP A 152 13.44 11.01 -0.95
CA TRP A 152 12.97 12.39 -0.76
C TRP A 152 12.09 12.85 -1.93
N SER A 153 12.53 12.61 -3.16
CA SER A 153 11.78 12.98 -4.37
C SER A 153 10.41 12.30 -4.43
N VAL A 154 10.32 11.01 -4.08
CA VAL A 154 9.05 10.27 -4.03
C VAL A 154 8.12 10.83 -2.95
N ARG A 155 8.65 11.16 -1.76
CA ARG A 155 7.85 11.76 -0.68
C ARG A 155 7.33 13.15 -1.05
N LEU A 156 8.16 13.98 -1.67
CA LEU A 156 7.76 15.30 -2.12
C LEU A 156 6.64 15.20 -3.17
N VAL A 157 6.79 14.31 -4.15
CA VAL A 157 5.73 14.06 -5.13
C VAL A 157 4.47 13.64 -4.38
N GLY A 158 4.53 12.66 -3.47
CA GLY A 158 3.40 12.20 -2.66
C GLY A 158 2.59 13.34 -2.01
N GLN A 159 3.26 14.33 -1.41
CA GLN A 159 2.61 15.49 -0.77
C GLN A 159 1.78 16.37 -1.72
N HIS A 160 2.11 16.38 -3.00
CA HIS A 160 1.43 17.18 -4.02
C HIS A 160 0.55 16.35 -4.97
N THR A 161 0.49 15.04 -4.75
CA THR A 161 0.03 14.08 -5.75
C THR A 161 -1.41 13.60 -5.52
N ASP A 162 -2.03 13.92 -4.39
CA ASP A 162 -3.43 13.53 -4.13
C ASP A 162 -4.39 14.04 -5.21
N GLU A 163 -4.22 15.29 -5.66
CA GLU A 163 -5.05 15.86 -6.72
C GLU A 163 -4.77 15.23 -8.09
N TRP A 164 -3.50 14.91 -8.39
CA TRP A 164 -3.11 14.34 -9.68
C TRP A 164 -3.43 12.85 -9.79
N LEU A 165 -3.29 12.07 -8.71
CA LEU A 165 -3.69 10.67 -8.65
C LEU A 165 -5.19 10.49 -8.74
N ALA A 166 -5.97 11.40 -8.14
CA ALA A 166 -7.43 11.38 -8.30
C ALA A 166 -7.79 11.48 -9.80
N LYS A 167 -7.20 12.44 -10.51
CA LYS A 167 -7.40 12.62 -11.96
C LYS A 167 -6.92 11.41 -12.78
N LEU A 168 -5.79 10.81 -12.42
CA LEU A 168 -5.27 9.62 -13.10
C LEU A 168 -6.16 8.39 -12.88
N ARG A 169 -6.64 8.15 -11.65
CA ARG A 169 -7.58 7.06 -11.34
C ARG A 169 -8.90 7.24 -12.08
N GLU A 170 -9.43 8.45 -12.13
CA GLU A 170 -10.64 8.78 -12.91
C GLU A 170 -10.43 8.49 -14.41
N ALA A 171 -9.26 8.86 -14.95
CA ALA A 171 -8.92 8.57 -16.34
C ALA A 171 -8.78 7.07 -16.61
N MET A 172 -8.20 6.29 -15.68
CA MET A 172 -8.10 4.84 -15.82
C MET A 172 -9.46 4.15 -15.70
N ALA A 173 -10.33 4.58 -14.79
CA ALA A 173 -11.70 4.08 -14.68
C ALA A 173 -12.47 4.27 -16.00
N LYS A 174 -12.35 5.46 -16.63
CA LYS A 174 -12.93 5.72 -17.96
C LYS A 174 -12.37 4.80 -19.04
N VAL A 175 -11.09 4.47 -18.99
CA VAL A 175 -10.48 3.51 -19.93
C VAL A 175 -11.03 2.10 -19.73
N ASP A 176 -11.27 1.70 -18.48
CA ASP A 176 -11.84 0.39 -18.16
C ASP A 176 -13.33 0.32 -18.51
N ASP A 177 -14.09 1.42 -18.35
CA ASP A 177 -15.48 1.54 -18.84
C ASP A 177 -15.56 1.38 -20.35
N VAL A 178 -14.69 2.08 -21.11
CA VAL A 178 -14.62 1.96 -22.58
C VAL A 178 -14.23 0.54 -23.00
N ARG A 179 -13.38 -0.15 -22.22
CA ARG A 179 -13.04 -1.55 -22.48
C ARG A 179 -14.22 -2.49 -22.21
N ALA A 180 -15.03 -2.19 -21.19
CA ALA A 180 -16.21 -2.97 -20.83
C ALA A 180 -17.37 -2.78 -21.82
N GLU A 181 -17.52 -1.58 -22.39
CA GLU A 181 -18.50 -1.31 -23.46
C GLU A 181 -18.18 -2.09 -24.75
N GLY A 182 -16.89 -2.36 -25.01
CA GLY A 182 -16.41 -3.12 -26.15
C GLY A 182 -16.72 -2.45 -27.51
N PRO A 183 -15.99 -2.78 -28.59
CA PRO A 183 -16.46 -2.42 -29.91
C PRO A 183 -17.72 -3.24 -30.18
N GLY A 184 -18.88 -2.59 -30.26
CA GLY A 184 -20.12 -3.25 -30.67
C GLY A 184 -19.98 -3.81 -32.08
N VAL A 185 -19.52 -5.07 -32.17
CA VAL A 185 -19.40 -5.85 -33.41
C VAL A 185 -19.76 -7.30 -33.11
#